data_AF-A0ABD5PEG0-F1
#
_entry.id   AF-A0ABD5PEG0-F1
#
_cell.length_a   1.000
_cell.length_b   1.000
_cell.length_c   1.000
_cell.angle_alpha   90.00
_cell.angle_beta   90.00
_cell.angle_gamma   90.00
#
_symmetry.space_group_name_H-M   'P 1'
#
loop_
_entity.id
_entity.type
_entity.pdbx_description
1 polymer ?
#
loop_
_entity_poly.entity_id
_entity_poly.type
_entity_poly.pdbx_seq_one_letter_code
_entity_poly.pdbx_strand_id
1 'polypeptide(L)'
;MTNVPVQPHEIRRIHDALADEVSARERRLGEDLPLDATAGLGDLLHDVVDNWESGRKSLRTVPVCNVFARELDRPVSEETKRLATGLDAIINVYDDIIDTRELTTEAKIAYTVNAAFSGVAMVESCPPGAREAVNEVLLDYFTAVFQIPLVERTLFERMEAMTSRHLQLNAAATLYRYRARDIDAFAELPAAVMDVDADVADRLRADLRAYRARRLLFKDIGDVERDLDDGDTTPVVYFLQTCETTEAVVDAVEELYARFTYSDVGRDRYGDVLTELEDAPADLDALIRETRDAVAERAA
;
A
#
# COMPACT_ATOMS: atom_id res chain seq x y z
N MET A 1 9.80 -13.39 19.40
CA MET A 1 9.41 -13.61 17.99
C MET A 1 7.91 -13.70 17.97
N THR A 2 7.28 -12.64 17.50
CA THR A 2 5.84 -12.53 17.32
C THR A 2 5.43 -13.57 16.29
N ASN A 3 4.48 -14.45 16.63
CA ASN A 3 3.97 -15.40 15.65
C ASN A 3 3.00 -14.63 14.75
N VAL A 4 3.45 -14.23 13.56
CA VAL A 4 2.65 -13.54 12.53
C VAL A 4 1.92 -14.63 11.72
N PRO A 5 0.59 -14.81 11.87
CA PRO A 5 -0.15 -15.91 11.25
C PRO A 5 -0.05 -16.01 9.73
N VAL A 6 0.09 -14.88 9.04
CA VAL A 6 0.20 -14.79 7.58
C VAL A 6 1.49 -14.08 7.21
N GLN A 7 2.36 -14.79 6.53
CA GLN A 7 3.70 -14.30 6.20
C GLN A 7 3.74 -13.69 4.79
N PRO A 8 4.65 -12.74 4.50
CA PRO A 8 4.79 -12.18 3.16
C PRO A 8 5.01 -13.22 2.05
N HIS A 9 5.71 -14.33 2.33
CA HIS A 9 5.94 -15.40 1.36
C HIS A 9 4.65 -16.17 1.00
N GLU A 10 3.63 -16.14 1.85
CA GLU A 10 2.35 -16.78 1.58
C GLU A 10 1.55 -15.99 0.54
N ILE A 11 1.47 -14.66 0.70
CA ILE A 11 0.83 -13.76 -0.27
C ILE A 11 1.58 -13.77 -1.59
N ARG A 12 2.92 -13.82 -1.56
CA ARG A 12 3.75 -14.00 -2.77
C ARG A 12 3.40 -15.25 -3.56
N ARG A 13 3.29 -16.42 -2.90
CA ARG A 13 2.88 -17.66 -3.57
C ARG A 13 1.52 -17.57 -4.26
N ILE A 14 0.59 -16.76 -3.72
CA ILE A 14 -0.71 -16.52 -4.36
C ILE A 14 -0.53 -15.71 -5.66
N HIS A 15 0.36 -14.72 -5.66
CA HIS A 15 0.69 -13.97 -6.86
C HIS A 15 1.46 -14.81 -7.89
N ASP A 16 2.44 -15.61 -7.47
CA ASP A 16 3.16 -16.54 -8.35
C ASP A 16 2.19 -17.51 -9.04
N ALA A 17 1.25 -18.06 -8.26
CA ALA A 17 0.22 -18.94 -8.81
C ALA A 17 -0.66 -18.22 -9.86
N LEU A 18 -0.99 -16.95 -9.64
CA LEU A 18 -1.71 -16.14 -10.64
C LEU A 18 -0.88 -15.94 -11.91
N ALA A 19 0.40 -15.60 -11.77
CA ALA A 19 1.32 -15.44 -12.90
C ALA A 19 1.48 -16.74 -13.71
N ASP A 20 1.62 -17.88 -13.04
CA ASP A 20 1.70 -19.21 -13.66
C ASP A 20 0.41 -19.60 -14.38
N GLU A 21 -0.75 -19.28 -13.80
CA GLU A 21 -2.04 -19.51 -14.44
C GLU A 21 -2.19 -18.70 -15.73
N VAL A 22 -1.74 -17.43 -15.73
CA VAL A 22 -1.73 -16.58 -16.94
C VAL A 22 -0.74 -17.11 -17.96
N SER A 23 0.47 -17.49 -17.55
CA SER A 23 1.49 -18.12 -18.39
C SER A 23 0.94 -19.39 -19.08
N ALA A 24 0.20 -20.22 -18.35
CA ALA A 24 -0.41 -21.42 -18.89
C ALA A 24 -1.55 -21.11 -19.88
N ARG A 25 -2.34 -20.06 -19.62
CA ARG A 25 -3.39 -19.59 -20.55
C ARG A 25 -2.77 -19.03 -21.83
N GLU A 26 -1.73 -18.22 -21.71
CA GLU A 26 -1.01 -17.62 -22.83
C GLU A 26 -0.39 -18.68 -23.74
N ARG A 27 0.30 -19.69 -23.18
CA ARG A 27 0.87 -20.80 -23.96
C ARG A 27 -0.19 -21.55 -24.78
N ARG A 28 -1.37 -21.81 -24.18
CA ARG A 28 -2.48 -22.47 -24.89
C ARG A 28 -3.01 -21.62 -26.03
N LEU A 29 -3.15 -20.31 -25.83
CA LEU A 29 -3.60 -19.40 -26.88
C LEU A 29 -2.54 -19.24 -27.99
N GLY A 30 -1.25 -19.31 -27.63
CA GLY A 30 -0.13 -19.28 -28.57
C GLY A 30 -0.17 -20.37 -29.63
N GLU A 31 -0.73 -21.54 -29.31
CA GLU A 31 -0.93 -22.64 -30.26
C GLU A 31 -1.86 -22.26 -31.43
N ASP A 32 -2.76 -21.29 -31.20
CA ASP A 32 -3.76 -20.82 -32.17
C ASP A 32 -3.36 -19.48 -32.84
N LEU A 33 -2.25 -18.86 -32.43
CA LEU A 33 -1.82 -17.58 -32.97
C LEU A 33 -1.19 -17.73 -34.37
N PRO A 34 -1.38 -16.74 -35.26
CA PRO A 34 -0.78 -16.75 -36.59
C PRO A 34 0.74 -16.48 -36.58
N LEU A 35 1.35 -16.36 -35.41
CA LEU A 35 2.76 -16.05 -35.18
C LEU A 35 3.29 -16.92 -34.04
N ASP A 36 4.54 -17.37 -34.14
CA ASP A 36 5.25 -18.15 -33.12
C ASP A 36 5.84 -17.23 -32.04
N ALA A 37 4.97 -16.38 -31.47
CA ALA A 37 5.31 -15.45 -30.40
C ALA A 37 4.06 -15.11 -29.59
N THR A 38 4.22 -15.11 -28.26
CA THR A 38 3.24 -14.56 -27.32
C THR A 38 3.80 -13.26 -26.71
N ALA A 39 2.98 -12.52 -25.96
CA ALA A 39 3.40 -11.24 -25.41
C ALA A 39 4.27 -11.37 -24.15
N GLY A 40 4.50 -12.60 -23.66
CA GLY A 40 5.29 -12.86 -22.44
C GLY A 40 4.55 -12.42 -21.19
N LEU A 41 3.22 -12.48 -21.20
CA LEU A 41 2.36 -11.95 -20.14
C LEU A 41 2.67 -12.59 -18.79
N GLY A 42 2.97 -13.88 -18.78
CA GLY A 42 3.41 -14.61 -17.58
C GLY A 42 4.66 -14.02 -16.93
N ASP A 43 5.69 -13.83 -17.73
CA ASP A 43 6.99 -13.29 -17.29
C ASP A 43 6.84 -11.86 -16.76
N LEU A 44 6.01 -11.06 -17.45
CA LEU A 44 5.68 -9.70 -17.04
C LEU A 44 4.94 -9.62 -15.69
N LEU A 45 4.17 -10.66 -15.33
CA LEU A 45 3.56 -10.74 -14.00
C LEU A 45 4.58 -11.12 -12.94
N HIS A 46 5.50 -12.04 -13.24
CA HIS A 46 6.58 -12.43 -12.34
C HIS A 46 7.51 -11.24 -12.02
N ASP A 47 7.84 -10.39 -12.99
CA ASP A 47 8.60 -9.15 -12.76
C ASP A 47 7.92 -8.21 -11.73
N VAL A 48 6.58 -8.16 -11.74
CA VAL A 48 5.81 -7.39 -10.75
C VAL A 48 5.92 -8.05 -9.36
N VAL A 49 5.92 -9.38 -9.28
CA VAL A 49 6.10 -10.11 -8.01
C VAL A 49 7.50 -9.94 -7.43
N ASP A 50 8.54 -9.93 -8.26
CA ASP A 50 9.93 -9.73 -7.82
C ASP A 50 10.14 -8.36 -7.16
N ASN A 51 9.49 -7.32 -7.68
CA ASN A 51 9.47 -5.99 -7.05
C ASN A 51 8.82 -6.01 -5.66
N TRP A 52 7.90 -6.93 -5.40
CA TRP A 52 7.28 -7.10 -4.08
C TRP A 52 8.17 -7.90 -3.13
N GLU A 53 8.93 -8.88 -3.64
CA GLU A 53 9.93 -9.62 -2.85
C GLU A 53 11.04 -8.71 -2.32
N SER A 54 11.53 -7.78 -3.14
CA SER A 54 12.57 -6.83 -2.73
C SER A 54 12.12 -5.81 -1.66
N GLY A 55 10.85 -5.84 -1.25
CA GLY A 55 10.29 -4.91 -0.25
C GLY A 55 9.95 -3.53 -0.81
N ARG A 56 10.22 -3.28 -2.10
CA ARG A 56 9.96 -1.98 -2.75
C ARG A 56 8.48 -1.61 -2.80
N LYS A 57 7.58 -2.60 -2.82
CA LYS A 57 6.13 -2.37 -2.82
C LYS A 57 5.47 -2.89 -1.55
N SER A 58 4.50 -2.12 -1.09
CA SER A 58 3.75 -2.41 0.13
C SER A 58 2.61 -3.40 -0.15
N LEU A 59 2.71 -4.61 0.41
CA LEU A 59 1.58 -5.55 0.45
C LEU A 59 0.61 -5.13 1.57
N ARG A 60 -0.59 -4.68 1.21
CA ARG A 60 -1.65 -4.29 2.16
C ARG A 60 -2.38 -5.52 2.71
N THR A 61 -2.38 -6.62 1.95
CA THR A 61 -3.00 -7.89 2.33
C THR A 61 -2.38 -8.51 3.58
N VAL A 62 -1.05 -8.41 3.75
CA VAL A 62 -0.32 -9.01 4.89
C VAL A 62 -0.81 -8.46 6.25
N PRO A 63 -0.73 -7.16 6.55
CA PRO A 63 -1.17 -6.62 7.85
C PRO A 63 -2.66 -6.89 8.10
N VAL A 64 -3.49 -6.76 7.06
CA VAL A 64 -4.93 -7.04 7.11
C VAL A 64 -5.20 -8.48 7.53
N CYS A 65 -4.62 -9.46 6.83
CA CYS A 65 -4.89 -10.87 7.12
C CYS A 65 -4.44 -11.24 8.53
N ASN A 66 -3.34 -10.66 9.02
CA ASN A 66 -2.87 -10.88 10.37
C ASN A 66 -3.80 -10.27 11.42
N VAL A 67 -4.29 -9.05 11.20
CA VAL A 67 -5.26 -8.39 12.08
C VAL A 67 -6.54 -9.21 12.18
N PHE A 68 -7.10 -9.67 11.05
CA PHE A 68 -8.29 -10.53 11.05
C PHE A 68 -8.03 -11.87 11.72
N ALA A 69 -6.87 -12.49 11.48
CA ALA A 69 -6.55 -13.77 12.07
C ALA A 69 -6.44 -13.70 13.60
N ARG A 70 -5.82 -12.62 14.12
CA ARG A 70 -5.70 -12.35 15.57
C ARG A 70 -7.03 -11.96 16.19
N GLU A 71 -7.80 -11.10 15.53
CA GLU A 71 -9.10 -10.63 16.03
C GLU A 71 -10.11 -11.77 16.18
N LEU A 72 -10.12 -12.70 15.21
CA LEU A 72 -11.08 -13.80 15.16
C LEU A 72 -10.55 -15.11 15.75
N ASP A 73 -9.30 -15.12 16.22
CA ASP A 73 -8.57 -16.31 16.71
C ASP A 73 -8.68 -17.52 15.76
N ARG A 74 -8.57 -17.27 14.45
CA ARG A 74 -8.66 -18.29 13.40
C ARG A 74 -7.93 -17.84 12.13
N PRO A 75 -7.42 -18.76 11.29
CA PRO A 75 -6.81 -18.38 10.03
C PRO A 75 -7.83 -17.71 9.08
N VAL A 76 -7.36 -16.72 8.31
CA VAL A 76 -8.10 -16.17 7.17
C VAL A 76 -8.14 -17.24 6.07
N SER A 77 -9.29 -17.39 5.40
CA SER A 77 -9.44 -18.38 4.33
C SER A 77 -8.60 -18.04 3.10
N GLU A 78 -8.26 -19.05 2.31
CA GLU A 78 -7.51 -18.86 1.06
C GLU A 78 -8.28 -17.98 0.07
N GLU A 79 -9.60 -18.12 -0.01
CA GLU A 79 -10.44 -17.30 -0.89
C GLU A 79 -10.36 -15.82 -0.53
N THR A 80 -10.39 -15.47 0.76
CA THR A 80 -10.25 -14.08 1.21
C THR A 80 -8.84 -13.56 0.96
N LYS A 81 -7.80 -14.38 1.17
CA LYS A 81 -6.42 -14.00 0.84
C LYS A 81 -6.28 -13.74 -0.66
N ARG A 82 -6.79 -14.62 -1.52
CA ARG A 82 -6.74 -14.46 -2.99
C ARG A 82 -7.51 -13.22 -3.45
N LEU A 83 -8.67 -12.95 -2.87
CA LEU A 83 -9.45 -11.74 -3.15
C LEU A 83 -8.66 -10.47 -2.82
N ALA A 84 -8.09 -10.37 -1.62
CA ALA A 84 -7.30 -9.20 -1.21
C ALA A 84 -5.99 -9.08 -2.01
N THR A 85 -5.35 -10.20 -2.31
CA THR A 85 -4.12 -10.28 -3.11
C THR A 85 -4.35 -9.77 -4.53
N GLY A 86 -5.48 -10.12 -5.15
CA GLY A 86 -5.84 -9.57 -6.45
C GLY A 86 -6.03 -8.05 -6.43
N LEU A 87 -6.57 -7.50 -5.33
CA LEU A 87 -6.67 -6.04 -5.17
C LEU A 87 -5.29 -5.38 -5.01
N ASP A 88 -4.39 -5.98 -4.24
CA ASP A 88 -3.00 -5.52 -4.09
C ASP A 88 -2.30 -5.47 -5.46
N ALA A 89 -2.47 -6.52 -6.29
CA ALA A 89 -1.90 -6.57 -7.63
C ALA A 89 -2.40 -5.42 -8.52
N ILE A 90 -3.72 -5.22 -8.58
CA ILE A 90 -4.34 -4.16 -9.39
C ILE A 90 -3.82 -2.78 -8.96
N ILE A 91 -3.66 -2.55 -7.66
CA ILE A 91 -3.29 -1.24 -7.15
C ILE A 91 -1.82 -0.95 -7.32
N ASN A 92 -0.95 -1.94 -7.11
CA ASN A 92 0.47 -1.76 -7.40
C ASN A 92 0.69 -1.43 -8.89
N VAL A 93 -0.08 -2.06 -9.77
CA VAL A 93 -0.10 -1.73 -11.21
C VAL A 93 -0.55 -0.29 -11.46
N TYR A 94 -1.63 0.16 -10.82
CA TYR A 94 -2.08 1.54 -10.98
C TYR A 94 -1.09 2.56 -10.43
N ASP A 95 -0.48 2.28 -9.28
CA ASP A 95 0.61 3.10 -8.72
C ASP A 95 1.76 3.19 -9.75
N ASP A 96 2.20 2.07 -10.32
CA ASP A 96 3.26 2.07 -11.35
C ASP A 96 2.87 2.85 -12.62
N ILE A 97 1.60 2.80 -13.04
CA ILE A 97 1.10 3.57 -14.18
C ILE A 97 1.08 5.07 -13.88
N ILE A 98 0.65 5.45 -12.68
CA ILE A 98 0.50 6.85 -12.28
C ILE A 98 1.88 7.50 -12.05
N ASP A 99 2.79 6.78 -11.42
CA ASP A 99 4.10 7.30 -11.02
C ASP A 99 5.12 7.29 -12.17
N THR A 100 4.93 6.45 -13.21
CA THR A 100 5.89 6.36 -14.32
C THR A 100 5.59 7.35 -15.45
N ARG A 101 6.44 8.38 -15.58
CA ARG A 101 6.32 9.42 -16.65
C ARG A 101 6.30 8.87 -18.07
N GLU A 102 7.19 7.93 -18.39
CA GLU A 102 7.33 7.34 -19.72
C GLU A 102 7.33 5.82 -19.67
N LEU A 103 6.15 5.22 -19.74
CA LEU A 103 6.02 3.77 -19.90
C LEU A 103 6.30 3.34 -21.34
N THR A 104 7.16 2.32 -21.50
CA THR A 104 7.32 1.59 -22.76
C THR A 104 6.01 0.91 -23.16
N THR A 105 5.88 0.55 -24.44
CA THR A 105 4.69 -0.17 -24.92
C THR A 105 4.54 -1.53 -24.21
N GLU A 106 5.65 -2.21 -24.01
CA GLU A 106 5.75 -3.50 -23.34
C GLU A 106 5.27 -3.39 -21.88
N ALA A 107 5.72 -2.38 -21.14
CA ALA A 107 5.29 -2.13 -19.77
C ALA A 107 3.79 -1.79 -19.68
N LYS A 108 3.25 -1.02 -20.63
CA LYS A 108 1.80 -0.74 -20.68
C LYS A 108 0.98 -2.02 -20.87
N ILE A 109 1.44 -2.91 -21.75
CA ILE A 109 0.79 -4.21 -21.99
C ILE A 109 0.84 -5.06 -20.72
N ALA A 110 2.03 -5.18 -20.10
CA ALA A 110 2.26 -5.90 -18.85
C ALA A 110 1.26 -5.49 -17.76
N TYR A 111 1.22 -4.18 -17.47
CA TYR A 111 0.39 -3.59 -16.45
C TYR A 111 -1.11 -3.77 -16.75
N THR A 112 -1.53 -3.52 -17.99
CA THR A 112 -2.94 -3.70 -18.38
C THR A 112 -3.40 -5.15 -18.20
N VAL A 113 -2.55 -6.09 -18.58
CA VAL A 113 -2.83 -7.53 -18.44
C VAL A 113 -2.86 -7.94 -16.98
N ASN A 114 -1.91 -7.47 -16.17
CA ASN A 114 -1.91 -7.73 -14.73
C ASN A 114 -3.21 -7.26 -14.08
N ALA A 115 -3.61 -6.01 -14.31
CA ALA A 115 -4.86 -5.49 -13.77
C ALA A 115 -6.08 -6.32 -14.21
N ALA A 116 -6.14 -6.71 -15.49
CA ALA A 116 -7.25 -7.50 -16.03
C ALA A 116 -7.33 -8.91 -15.41
N PHE A 117 -6.23 -9.66 -15.38
CA PHE A 117 -6.22 -11.02 -14.84
C PHE A 117 -6.38 -11.06 -13.33
N SER A 118 -5.78 -10.10 -12.62
CA SER A 118 -6.00 -9.93 -11.17
C SER A 118 -7.47 -9.65 -10.88
N GLY A 119 -8.14 -8.81 -11.68
CA GLY A 119 -9.58 -8.56 -11.57
C GLY A 119 -10.43 -9.81 -11.78
N VAL A 120 -10.08 -10.66 -12.77
CA VAL A 120 -10.76 -11.95 -12.98
C VAL A 120 -10.56 -12.88 -11.79
N ALA A 121 -9.33 -13.00 -11.29
CA ALA A 121 -9.00 -13.85 -10.14
C ALA A 121 -9.74 -13.41 -8.86
N MET A 122 -9.91 -12.10 -8.66
CA MET A 122 -10.74 -11.55 -7.57
C MET A 122 -12.20 -12.01 -7.70
N VAL A 123 -12.79 -11.90 -8.88
CA VAL A 123 -14.19 -12.32 -9.12
C VAL A 123 -14.37 -13.81 -8.88
N GLU A 124 -13.43 -14.65 -9.33
CA GLU A 124 -13.45 -16.09 -9.11
C GLU A 124 -13.29 -16.46 -7.63
N SER A 125 -12.49 -15.69 -6.88
CA SER A 125 -12.24 -15.91 -5.45
C SER A 125 -13.35 -15.33 -4.56
N CYS A 126 -14.25 -14.51 -5.10
CA CYS A 126 -15.33 -13.88 -4.33
C CYS A 126 -16.46 -14.88 -4.05
N PRO A 127 -16.81 -15.14 -2.76
CA PRO A 127 -17.94 -15.99 -2.41
C PRO A 127 -19.25 -15.47 -3.02
N PRO A 128 -20.11 -16.33 -3.60
CA PRO A 128 -21.32 -15.89 -4.29
C PRO A 128 -22.24 -15.00 -3.43
N GLY A 129 -22.36 -15.30 -2.13
CA GLY A 129 -23.19 -14.54 -1.20
C GLY A 129 -22.63 -13.17 -0.80
N ALA A 130 -21.35 -12.91 -1.06
CA ALA A 130 -20.67 -11.65 -0.71
C ALA A 130 -20.48 -10.70 -1.91
N ARG A 131 -20.84 -11.13 -3.13
CA ARG A 131 -20.52 -10.39 -4.38
C ARG A 131 -21.03 -8.96 -4.41
N GLU A 132 -22.25 -8.72 -3.94
CA GLU A 132 -22.85 -7.38 -3.94
C GLU A 132 -22.06 -6.45 -3.00
N ALA A 133 -21.84 -6.88 -1.75
CA ALA A 133 -21.04 -6.13 -0.78
C ALA A 133 -19.59 -5.89 -1.27
N VAL A 134 -18.95 -6.92 -1.85
CA VAL A 134 -17.61 -6.80 -2.43
C VAL A 134 -17.58 -5.80 -3.58
N ASN A 135 -18.58 -5.82 -4.46
CA ASN A 135 -18.67 -4.85 -5.56
C ASN A 135 -18.83 -3.41 -5.04
N GLU A 136 -19.67 -3.18 -4.03
CA GLU A 136 -19.82 -1.86 -3.41
C GLU A 136 -18.49 -1.37 -2.81
N VAL A 137 -17.80 -2.21 -2.05
CA VAL A 137 -16.48 -1.89 -1.48
C VAL A 137 -15.48 -1.53 -2.58
N LEU A 138 -15.43 -2.28 -3.68
CA LEU A 138 -14.51 -1.99 -4.79
C LEU A 138 -14.88 -0.68 -5.52
N LEU A 139 -16.16 -0.40 -5.72
CA LEU A 139 -16.60 0.85 -6.35
C LEU A 139 -16.23 2.06 -5.50
N ASP A 140 -16.48 2.01 -4.20
CA ASP A 140 -16.12 3.06 -3.25
C ASP A 140 -14.59 3.24 -3.19
N TYR A 141 -13.86 2.12 -3.21
CA TYR A 141 -12.41 2.11 -3.19
C TYR A 141 -11.79 2.80 -4.40
N PHE A 142 -12.13 2.37 -5.61
CA PHE A 142 -11.58 2.99 -6.82
C PHE A 142 -12.00 4.47 -6.90
N THR A 143 -13.24 4.79 -6.51
CA THR A 143 -13.70 6.18 -6.43
C THR A 143 -12.85 7.02 -5.46
N ALA A 144 -12.45 6.46 -4.31
CA ALA A 144 -11.64 7.17 -3.33
C ALA A 144 -10.15 7.26 -3.75
N VAL A 145 -9.55 6.18 -4.24
CA VAL A 145 -8.12 6.12 -4.58
C VAL A 145 -7.79 7.08 -5.72
N PHE A 146 -8.63 7.17 -6.76
CA PHE A 146 -8.39 8.11 -7.86
C PHE A 146 -8.55 9.59 -7.48
N GLN A 147 -9.02 9.89 -6.26
CA GLN A 147 -9.06 11.24 -5.71
C GLN A 147 -7.79 11.59 -4.91
N ILE A 148 -6.95 10.61 -4.58
CA ILE A 148 -5.73 10.81 -3.77
C ILE A 148 -4.83 11.89 -4.38
N PRO A 149 -4.43 11.85 -5.67
CA PRO A 149 -3.53 12.87 -6.22
C PRO A 149 -4.11 14.29 -6.14
N LEU A 150 -5.42 14.44 -6.36
CA LEU A 150 -6.10 15.73 -6.26
C LEU A 150 -6.10 16.27 -4.82
N VAL A 151 -6.40 15.39 -3.86
CA VAL A 151 -6.46 15.74 -2.44
C VAL A 151 -5.08 16.02 -1.87
N GLU A 152 -4.08 15.22 -2.23
CA GLU A 152 -2.66 15.43 -1.88
C GLU A 152 -2.21 16.80 -2.34
N ARG A 153 -2.36 17.12 -3.63
CA ARG A 153 -1.99 18.44 -4.18
C ARG A 153 -2.65 19.57 -3.39
N THR A 154 -3.96 19.47 -3.15
CA THR A 154 -4.73 20.51 -2.44
C THR A 154 -4.28 20.67 -0.98
N LEU A 155 -4.00 19.58 -0.28
CA LEU A 155 -3.54 19.61 1.11
C LEU A 155 -2.09 20.08 1.21
N PHE A 156 -1.27 19.75 0.22
CA PHE A 156 0.12 20.17 0.14
C PHE A 156 0.22 21.69 -0.09
N GLU A 157 -0.50 22.23 -1.08
CA GLU A 157 -0.59 23.69 -1.32
C GLU A 157 -1.04 24.44 -0.07
N ARG A 158 -2.00 23.88 0.68
CA ARG A 158 -2.45 24.44 1.97
C ARG A 158 -1.37 24.40 3.03
N MET A 159 -0.61 23.31 3.11
CA MET A 159 0.49 23.15 4.05
C MET A 159 1.59 24.19 3.77
N GLU A 160 1.98 24.40 2.52
CA GLU A 160 2.99 25.40 2.13
C GLU A 160 2.56 26.82 2.46
N ALA A 161 1.26 27.13 2.31
CA ALA A 161 0.72 28.45 2.63
C ALA A 161 0.61 28.73 4.14
N MET A 162 0.80 27.73 5.00
CA MET A 162 0.71 27.89 6.46
C MET A 162 2.04 28.39 7.03
N THR A 163 1.95 29.39 7.91
CA THR A 163 3.11 29.94 8.63
C THR A 163 3.35 29.31 10.00
N SER A 164 2.38 28.57 10.53
CA SER A 164 2.47 27.91 11.82
C SER A 164 2.83 26.43 11.65
N ARG A 165 3.89 25.99 12.34
CA ARG A 165 4.32 24.59 12.38
C ARG A 165 3.21 23.64 12.78
N HIS A 166 2.41 24.01 13.78
CA HIS A 166 1.29 23.21 14.24
C HIS A 166 0.24 23.00 13.13
N LEU A 167 -0.04 24.04 12.34
CA LEU A 167 -0.98 23.93 11.22
C LEU A 167 -0.40 23.09 10.08
N GLN A 168 0.89 23.24 9.77
CA GLN A 168 1.58 22.40 8.79
C GLN A 168 1.50 20.91 9.17
N LEU A 169 1.77 20.58 10.44
CA LEU A 169 1.65 19.21 10.96
C LEU A 169 0.20 18.69 10.91
N ASN A 170 -0.79 19.54 11.15
CA ASN A 170 -2.21 19.17 10.97
C ASN A 170 -2.54 18.87 9.50
N ALA A 171 -2.00 19.64 8.57
CA ALA A 171 -2.18 19.41 7.13
C ALA A 171 -1.49 18.10 6.71
N ALA A 172 -0.23 17.90 7.07
CA ALA A 172 0.53 16.67 6.84
C ALA A 172 -0.20 15.44 7.42
N ALA A 173 -0.67 15.51 8.67
CA ALA A 173 -1.43 14.42 9.28
C ALA A 173 -2.77 14.15 8.57
N THR A 174 -3.38 15.16 7.97
CA THR A 174 -4.61 14.99 7.16
C THR A 174 -4.31 14.35 5.82
N LEU A 175 -3.18 14.71 5.20
CA LEU A 175 -2.68 14.09 3.98
C LEU A 175 -2.41 12.60 4.20
N TYR A 176 -1.63 12.23 5.23
CA TYR A 176 -1.38 10.82 5.56
C TYR A 176 -2.65 10.04 5.88
N ARG A 177 -3.61 10.63 6.62
CA ARG A 177 -4.91 9.98 6.87
C ARG A 177 -5.68 9.71 5.59
N TYR A 178 -5.61 10.62 4.62
CA TYR A 178 -6.31 10.44 3.35
C TYR A 178 -5.63 9.37 2.50
N ARG A 179 -4.29 9.41 2.36
CA ARG A 179 -3.52 8.37 1.66
C ARG A 179 -3.76 6.98 2.26
N ALA A 180 -3.80 6.90 3.59
CA ALA A 180 -4.02 5.66 4.31
C ALA A 180 -5.41 5.03 4.09
N ARG A 181 -6.36 5.72 3.45
CA ARG A 181 -7.65 5.14 3.05
C ARG A 181 -7.50 4.06 1.99
N ASP A 182 -6.34 3.97 1.33
CA ASP A 182 -6.04 2.90 0.39
C ASP A 182 -6.03 1.49 1.04
N ILE A 183 -6.04 1.39 2.38
CA ILE A 183 -6.20 0.12 3.10
C ILE A 183 -7.66 -0.22 3.42
N ASP A 184 -8.60 0.70 3.21
CA ASP A 184 -10.00 0.53 3.65
C ASP A 184 -10.66 -0.67 2.99
N ALA A 185 -10.54 -0.80 1.68
CA ALA A 185 -11.09 -1.94 0.96
C ALA A 185 -10.46 -3.26 1.41
N PHE A 186 -9.17 -3.23 1.75
CA PHE A 186 -8.51 -4.42 2.29
C PHE A 186 -9.06 -4.79 3.66
N ALA A 187 -9.52 -3.84 4.48
CA ALA A 187 -10.21 -4.14 5.73
C ALA A 187 -11.67 -4.58 5.51
N GLU A 188 -12.37 -3.93 4.59
CA GLU A 188 -13.81 -4.12 4.35
C GLU A 188 -14.11 -5.43 3.60
N LEU A 189 -13.24 -5.86 2.68
CA LEU A 189 -13.41 -7.12 1.94
C LEU A 189 -13.44 -8.36 2.85
N PRO A 190 -12.45 -8.61 3.73
CA PRO A 190 -12.52 -9.69 4.70
C PRO A 190 -13.68 -9.54 5.68
N ALA A 191 -14.01 -8.32 6.12
CA ALA A 191 -15.16 -8.11 7.01
C ALA A 191 -16.48 -8.58 6.36
N ALA A 192 -16.70 -8.24 5.09
CA ALA A 192 -17.88 -8.67 4.32
C ALA A 192 -17.92 -10.18 4.09
N VAL A 193 -16.76 -10.81 3.87
CA VAL A 193 -16.68 -12.26 3.59
C VAL A 193 -16.73 -13.12 4.86
N MET A 194 -16.16 -12.63 5.96
CA MET A 194 -16.01 -13.38 7.21
C MET A 194 -17.13 -13.11 8.23
N ASP A 195 -18.14 -12.32 7.85
CA ASP A 195 -19.31 -11.93 8.64
C ASP A 195 -18.92 -11.30 9.99
N VAL A 196 -18.04 -10.30 9.92
CA VAL A 196 -17.57 -9.57 11.09
C VAL A 196 -18.59 -8.50 11.46
N ASP A 197 -18.90 -8.41 12.76
CA ASP A 197 -19.80 -7.39 13.31
C ASP A 197 -19.34 -5.97 12.92
N ALA A 198 -20.31 -5.08 12.66
CA ALA A 198 -20.03 -3.73 12.16
C ALA A 198 -19.11 -2.92 13.08
N ASP A 199 -19.30 -2.99 14.40
CA ASP A 199 -18.46 -2.25 15.36
C ASP A 199 -17.03 -2.79 15.37
N VAL A 200 -16.87 -4.10 15.18
CA VAL A 200 -15.56 -4.74 15.04
C VAL A 200 -14.92 -4.33 13.71
N ALA A 201 -15.64 -4.40 12.59
CA ALA A 201 -15.15 -4.02 11.28
C ALA A 201 -14.68 -2.56 11.24
N ASP A 202 -15.45 -1.63 11.83
CA ASP A 202 -15.08 -0.22 11.92
C ASP A 202 -13.82 0.00 12.74
N ARG A 203 -13.65 -0.72 13.86
CA ARG A 203 -12.43 -0.68 14.66
C ARG A 203 -11.23 -1.20 13.88
N LEU A 204 -11.34 -2.37 13.26
CA LEU A 204 -10.24 -2.97 12.48
C LEU A 204 -9.81 -2.02 11.36
N ARG A 205 -10.77 -1.43 10.64
CA ARG A 205 -10.49 -0.44 9.60
C ARG A 205 -9.78 0.80 10.16
N ALA A 206 -10.22 1.34 11.28
CA ALA A 206 -9.58 2.49 11.91
C ALA A 206 -8.13 2.19 12.35
N ASP A 207 -7.90 1.01 12.93
CA ASP A 207 -6.56 0.58 13.35
C ASP A 207 -5.63 0.31 12.16
N LEU A 208 -6.17 -0.32 11.11
CA LEU A 208 -5.44 -0.53 9.85
C LEU A 208 -5.10 0.79 9.15
N ARG A 209 -6.00 1.79 9.18
CA ARG A 209 -5.68 3.16 8.71
C ARG A 209 -4.54 3.78 9.52
N ALA A 210 -4.55 3.62 10.85
CA ALA A 210 -3.47 4.14 11.69
C ALA A 210 -2.12 3.49 11.36
N TYR A 211 -2.11 2.15 11.20
CA TYR A 211 -0.95 1.40 10.74
C TYR A 211 -0.46 1.91 9.38
N ARG A 212 -1.38 2.06 8.42
CA ARG A 212 -1.05 2.47 7.08
C ARG A 212 -0.45 3.87 7.03
N ALA A 213 -0.98 4.81 7.83
CA ALA A 213 -0.44 6.16 7.95
C ALA A 213 0.99 6.16 8.51
N ARG A 214 1.28 5.34 9.54
CA ARG A 214 2.64 5.19 10.08
C ARG A 214 3.61 4.60 9.07
N ARG A 215 3.19 3.54 8.38
CA ARG A 215 4.00 2.90 7.33
C ARG A 215 4.29 3.85 6.16
N LEU A 216 3.31 4.65 5.75
CA LEU A 216 3.51 5.67 4.71
C LEU A 216 4.50 6.74 5.15
N LEU A 217 4.49 7.15 6.42
CA LEU A 217 5.46 8.09 6.96
C LEU A 217 6.89 7.53 6.87
N PHE A 218 7.12 6.28 7.29
CA PHE A 218 8.45 5.67 7.17
C PHE A 218 8.86 5.40 5.72
N LYS A 219 7.91 5.00 4.87
CA LYS A 219 8.14 4.86 3.43
C LYS A 219 8.62 6.18 2.81
N ASP A 220 7.93 7.29 3.08
CA ASP A 220 8.30 8.61 2.54
C ASP A 220 9.70 9.05 3.02
N ILE A 221 10.17 8.61 4.20
CA ILE A 221 11.55 8.87 4.66
C ILE A 221 12.56 8.05 3.85
N GLY A 222 12.29 6.76 3.64
CA GLY A 222 13.15 5.90 2.83
C GLY A 222 13.18 6.28 1.34
N ASP A 223 12.13 6.95 0.85
CA ASP A 223 11.95 7.30 -0.55
C ASP A 223 12.45 8.71 -0.92
N VAL A 224 12.97 9.51 0.03
CA VAL A 224 13.29 10.93 -0.22
C VAL A 224 14.20 11.17 -1.42
N GLU A 225 15.24 10.36 -1.62
CA GLU A 225 16.14 10.53 -2.77
C GLU A 225 15.40 10.37 -4.10
N ARG A 226 14.53 9.35 -4.19
CA ARG A 226 13.72 9.09 -5.38
C ARG A 226 12.70 10.21 -5.58
N ASP A 227 11.98 10.58 -4.52
CA ASP A 227 10.96 11.63 -4.58
C ASP A 227 11.57 12.97 -5.07
N LEU A 228 12.79 13.28 -4.64
CA LEU A 228 13.54 14.45 -5.13
C LEU A 228 13.95 14.33 -6.62
N ASP A 229 14.31 13.14 -7.10
CA ASP A 229 14.65 12.92 -8.52
C ASP A 229 13.41 13.05 -9.42
N ASP A 230 12.28 12.57 -8.93
CA ASP A 230 10.99 12.66 -9.63
C ASP A 230 10.35 14.05 -9.51
N GLY A 231 10.82 14.90 -8.59
CA GLY A 231 10.29 16.23 -8.33
C GLY A 231 8.99 16.20 -7.51
N ASP A 232 8.75 15.10 -6.81
CA ASP A 232 7.62 14.90 -5.93
C ASP A 232 7.93 15.43 -4.53
N THR A 233 7.01 16.22 -3.97
CA THR A 233 7.20 16.82 -2.65
C THR A 233 6.24 16.19 -1.64
N THR A 234 6.77 15.29 -0.81
CA THR A 234 6.05 14.69 0.33
C THR A 234 6.14 15.58 1.58
N PRO A 235 5.32 15.35 2.62
CA PRO A 235 5.46 16.07 3.89
C PRO A 235 6.87 15.95 4.51
N VAL A 236 7.53 14.80 4.35
CA VAL A 236 8.90 14.57 4.84
C VAL A 236 9.89 15.45 4.08
N VAL A 237 9.84 15.43 2.74
CA VAL A 237 10.67 16.30 1.89
C VAL A 237 10.46 17.77 2.24
N TYR A 238 9.20 18.19 2.41
CA TYR A 238 8.87 19.55 2.82
C TYR A 238 9.54 19.94 4.16
N PHE A 239 9.48 19.07 5.17
CA PHE A 239 10.11 19.36 6.45
C PHE A 239 11.65 19.34 6.38
N LEU A 240 12.24 18.46 5.59
CA LEU A 240 13.69 18.47 5.34
C LEU A 240 14.16 19.80 4.72
N GLN A 241 13.37 20.37 3.80
CA GLN A 241 13.69 21.62 3.12
C GLN A 241 13.42 22.87 3.98
N THR A 242 12.43 22.83 4.88
CA THR A 242 11.96 24.01 5.63
C THR A 242 12.45 24.08 7.07
N CYS A 243 12.86 22.96 7.68
CA CYS A 243 13.42 22.94 9.02
C CYS A 243 14.91 23.23 8.99
N GLU A 244 15.37 24.05 9.95
CA GLU A 244 16.79 24.45 10.05
C GLU A 244 17.71 23.34 10.57
N THR A 245 17.18 22.36 11.31
CA THR A 245 17.97 21.30 11.96
C THR A 245 17.38 19.91 11.73
N THR A 246 18.23 18.88 11.79
CA THR A 246 17.83 17.46 11.80
C THR A 246 16.87 17.18 12.95
N GLU A 247 17.15 17.69 14.15
CA GLU A 247 16.31 17.53 15.34
C GLU A 247 14.88 18.02 15.10
N ALA A 248 14.70 19.19 14.47
CA ALA A 248 13.37 19.71 14.17
C ALA A 248 12.59 18.88 13.12
N VAL A 249 13.29 18.14 12.25
CA VAL A 249 12.66 17.19 11.32
C VAL A 249 12.26 15.92 12.06
N VAL A 250 13.16 15.37 12.89
CA VAL A 250 12.89 14.21 13.74
C VAL A 250 11.68 14.47 14.64
N ASP A 251 11.65 15.61 15.35
CA ASP A 251 10.53 16.01 16.22
C ASP A 251 9.19 16.02 15.47
N ALA A 252 9.18 16.48 14.22
CA ALA A 252 7.97 16.49 13.41
C ALA A 252 7.54 15.12 12.91
N VAL A 253 8.49 14.27 12.54
CA VAL A 253 8.22 12.87 12.18
C VAL A 253 7.63 12.14 13.40
N GLU A 254 8.23 12.31 14.58
CA GLU A 254 7.73 11.71 15.82
C GLU A 254 6.34 12.25 16.20
N GLU A 255 6.11 13.57 16.07
CA GLU A 255 4.79 14.15 16.32
C GLU A 255 3.74 13.62 15.33
N LEU A 256 4.10 13.46 14.06
CA LEU A 256 3.21 12.84 13.07
C LEU A 256 2.92 11.38 13.40
N TYR A 257 3.93 10.61 13.74
CA TYR A 257 3.80 9.21 14.14
C TYR A 257 2.84 9.06 15.34
N ALA A 258 3.00 9.90 16.36
CA ALA A 258 2.18 9.88 17.57
C ALA A 258 0.69 10.22 17.34
N ARG A 259 0.36 10.91 16.24
CA ARG A 259 -1.04 11.24 15.89
C ARG A 259 -1.83 10.06 15.34
N PHE A 260 -1.17 9.00 14.92
CA PHE A 260 -1.82 7.77 14.45
C PHE A 260 -1.71 6.73 15.54
N THR A 261 -2.84 6.34 16.13
CA THR A 261 -2.85 5.39 17.26
C THR A 261 -3.85 4.29 17.01
N TYR A 262 -3.48 3.08 17.45
CA TYR A 262 -4.41 1.97 17.54
C TYR A 262 -5.37 2.19 18.71
N SER A 263 -6.60 1.72 18.55
CA SER A 263 -7.55 1.50 19.62
C SER A 263 -6.92 0.66 20.73
N ASP A 264 -7.39 0.81 21.97
CA ASP A 264 -6.82 0.04 23.10
C ASP A 264 -7.00 -1.47 22.87
N VAL A 265 -8.15 -1.89 22.34
CA VAL A 265 -8.41 -3.29 21.97
C VAL A 265 -7.45 -3.76 20.88
N GLY A 266 -7.21 -2.95 19.85
CA GLY A 266 -6.31 -3.31 18.76
C GLY A 266 -4.86 -3.41 19.21
N ARG A 267 -4.42 -2.48 20.08
CA ARG A 267 -3.10 -2.52 20.70
C ARG A 267 -2.85 -3.83 21.43
N ASP A 268 -3.84 -4.30 22.19
CA ASP A 268 -3.73 -5.53 22.98
C ASP A 268 -3.79 -6.81 22.11
N ARG A 269 -4.56 -6.81 21.01
CA ARG A 269 -4.82 -8.02 20.22
C ARG A 269 -3.82 -8.26 19.08
N TYR A 270 -3.44 -7.20 18.39
CA TYR A 270 -2.64 -7.28 17.16
C TYR A 270 -1.65 -6.12 16.99
N GLY A 271 -1.50 -5.25 18.00
CA GLY A 271 -0.57 -4.12 17.96
C GLY A 271 0.89 -4.56 17.81
N ASP A 272 1.24 -5.71 18.41
CA ASP A 272 2.55 -6.36 18.24
C ASP A 272 2.86 -6.63 16.76
N VAL A 273 1.90 -7.22 16.03
CA VAL A 273 2.07 -7.57 14.62
C VAL A 273 2.08 -6.32 13.74
N LEU A 274 1.18 -5.36 13.98
CA LEU A 274 1.14 -4.14 13.17
C LEU A 274 2.43 -3.32 13.34
N THR A 275 2.93 -3.17 14.57
CA THR A 275 4.18 -2.44 14.82
C THR A 275 5.40 -3.13 14.21
N GLU A 276 5.45 -4.47 14.19
CA GLU A 276 6.50 -5.20 13.47
C GLU A 276 6.45 -4.94 11.94
N LEU A 277 5.25 -4.82 11.38
CA LEU A 277 5.04 -4.59 9.94
C LEU A 277 5.14 -3.12 9.51
N GLU A 278 5.23 -2.17 10.45
CA GLU A 278 5.40 -0.74 10.14
C GLU A 278 6.74 -0.47 9.41
N ASP A 279 7.73 -1.36 9.58
CA ASP A 279 9.09 -1.26 9.02
C ASP A 279 9.78 0.06 9.42
N ALA A 280 9.72 0.37 10.72
CA ALA A 280 10.35 1.55 11.29
C ALA A 280 11.87 1.49 11.12
N PRO A 281 12.54 2.60 10.79
CA PRO A 281 14.00 2.63 10.70
C PRO A 281 14.63 2.30 12.06
N ALA A 282 15.70 1.51 12.04
CA ALA A 282 16.41 1.13 13.26
C ALA A 282 17.00 2.34 14.01
N ASP A 283 17.39 3.38 13.26
CA ASP A 283 17.85 4.67 13.77
C ASP A 283 17.28 5.79 12.90
N LEU A 284 16.16 6.38 13.36
CA LEU A 284 15.47 7.44 12.65
C LEU A 284 16.33 8.70 12.52
N ASP A 285 17.09 9.06 13.54
CA ASP A 285 17.92 10.26 13.55
C ASP A 285 19.09 10.13 12.57
N ALA A 286 19.75 8.96 12.53
CA ALA A 286 20.78 8.67 11.54
C ALA A 286 20.22 8.75 10.12
N LEU A 287 19.08 8.11 9.85
CA LEU A 287 18.45 8.14 8.53
C LEU A 287 18.09 9.56 8.10
N ILE A 288 17.41 10.35 8.96
CA ILE A 288 17.05 11.74 8.63
C ILE A 288 18.27 12.62 8.40
N ARG A 289 19.37 12.39 9.13
CA ARG A 289 20.65 13.09 8.91
C ARG A 289 21.22 12.78 7.53
N GLU A 290 21.35 11.49 7.19
CA GLU A 290 21.86 11.05 5.88
C GLU A 290 21.01 11.62 4.74
N THR A 291 19.69 11.52 4.87
CA THR A 291 18.75 12.07 3.90
C THR A 291 18.87 13.59 3.75
N ARG A 292 19.02 14.33 4.86
CA ARG A 292 19.17 15.79 4.83
C ARG A 292 20.44 16.23 4.10
N ASP A 293 21.55 15.51 4.32
CA ASP A 293 22.80 15.77 3.63
C ASP A 293 22.63 15.58 2.10
N ALA A 294 21.95 14.50 1.68
CA ALA A 294 21.61 14.27 0.27
C ALA A 294 20.74 15.39 -0.34
N VAL A 295 19.76 15.91 0.41
CA VAL A 295 18.93 17.06 -0.02
C VAL A 295 19.78 18.32 -0.20
N ALA A 296 20.69 18.59 0.74
CA ALA A 296 21.55 19.77 0.71
C ALA A 296 22.54 19.73 -0.46
N GLU A 297 23.11 18.58 -0.77
CA GLU A 297 24.01 18.39 -1.93
C GLU A 297 23.30 18.65 -3.27
N ARG A 298 22.03 18.29 -3.40
CA ARG A 298 21.25 18.54 -4.64
C ARG A 298 20.81 19.98 -4.82
N ALA A 299 20.72 20.75 -3.73
CA ALA A 299 20.34 22.16 -3.76
C ALA A 299 21.51 23.12 -4.08
N ALA A 300 22.76 22.63 -4.02
CA ALA A 300 23.99 23.39 -4.25
C ALA A 300 24.42 23.39 -5.72
#